data_AF-A0A3D3HSF6-F1
#
_entry.id   AF-A0A3D3HSF6-F1
#
_cell.length_a   1.000
_cell.length_b   1.000
_cell.length_c   1.000
_cell.angle_alpha   90.00
_cell.angle_beta   90.00
_cell.angle_gamma   90.00
#
_symmetry.space_group_name_H-M   'P 1'
#
loop_
_entity.id
_entity.type
_entity.pdbx_description
1 polymer ?
#
loop_
_entity_poly.entity_id
_entity_poly.type
_entity_poly.pdbx_seq_one_letter_code
_entity_poly.pdbx_strand_id
1 'polypeptide(L)'
;MLHKKFSIKKEDIISIALLIILLLSCILYYNYFVAGKSFTYEPVNGFIYPVNIHDNYIYLQYIARINDNLGELIGINNNIGISTFYFLIAYFFNVIGINIDFNILSLCINNILICFIFLSYRKIIILLYLPRVYILTFFLCISLIYFSQLINKDIFTILFFLKCIEYSIQKKYKMIISLSILSFFIRFQLLPLFILYLIIIKRTKHPIIKILFIYTILSILNGILSRYQLHFFNEKTLGSGLSYLIFSINQQYFIGSLLFNPIRIIQYIHDLILSFDFIIDNKIDVGRLKNIPQAIVFIFLLPFIITPFLRYRKSIENTDKYFISLTISFFMIWLFNPTINVRYFICLLPTLQIFGFYQLNKYRLKIK
;
A
#
# COMPACT_ATOMS: atom_id res chain seq x y z
N MET A 1 -35.99 10.18 -4.73
CA MET A 1 -35.00 10.78 -5.64
C MET A 1 -35.00 12.28 -5.35
N LEU A 2 -34.06 12.76 -4.54
CA LEU A 2 -33.94 14.17 -4.18
C LEU A 2 -32.56 14.65 -4.66
N HIS A 3 -32.56 15.47 -5.71
CA HIS A 3 -31.39 16.24 -6.14
C HIS A 3 -31.01 17.21 -5.02
N LYS A 4 -30.20 16.75 -4.06
CA LYS A 4 -29.48 17.66 -3.16
C LYS A 4 -28.46 18.39 -4.03
N LYS A 5 -28.72 19.68 -4.32
CA LYS A 5 -27.71 20.62 -4.83
C LYS A 5 -26.42 20.38 -4.06
N PHE A 6 -25.33 20.10 -4.76
CA PHE A 6 -23.99 20.01 -4.16
C PHE A 6 -23.63 21.40 -3.65
N SER A 7 -24.03 21.75 -2.43
CA SER A 7 -23.43 22.90 -1.76
C SER A 7 -21.98 22.53 -1.47
N ILE A 8 -21.07 23.27 -2.10
CA ILE A 8 -19.65 23.25 -1.77
C ILE A 8 -19.58 23.71 -0.32
N LYS A 9 -19.19 22.81 0.58
CA LYS A 9 -19.03 23.17 1.98
C LYS A 9 -17.62 23.70 2.20
N LYS A 10 -17.42 24.48 3.27
CA LYS A 10 -16.13 25.06 3.63
C LYS A 10 -15.01 24.00 3.69
N GLU A 11 -15.32 22.79 4.17
CA GLU A 11 -14.35 21.69 4.24
C GLU A 11 -13.89 21.22 2.86
N ASP A 12 -14.75 21.28 1.83
CA ASP A 12 -14.37 20.90 0.47
C ASP A 12 -13.37 21.90 -0.12
N ILE A 13 -13.56 23.21 0.12
CA ILE A 13 -12.63 24.26 -0.33
C ILE A 13 -11.27 24.10 0.36
N ILE A 14 -11.27 23.93 1.69
CA ILE A 14 -10.05 23.69 2.47
C ILE A 14 -9.33 22.44 1.96
N SER A 15 -10.06 21.36 1.68
CA SER A 15 -9.45 20.12 1.20
C SER A 15 -8.80 20.28 -0.18
N ILE A 16 -9.34 21.11 -1.07
CA ILE A 16 -8.74 21.39 -2.38
C ILE A 16 -7.47 22.25 -2.21
N ALA A 17 -7.52 23.27 -1.36
CA ALA A 17 -6.34 24.10 -1.07
C ALA A 17 -5.19 23.28 -0.49
N LEU A 18 -5.49 22.38 0.47
CA LEU A 18 -4.51 21.46 1.03
C LEU A 18 -3.97 20.45 0.00
N LEU A 19 -4.78 20.02 -0.97
CA LEU A 19 -4.31 19.18 -2.07
C LEU A 19 -3.29 19.93 -2.93
N ILE A 20 -3.55 21.18 -3.28
CA ILE A 20 -2.60 22.02 -4.02
C ILE A 20 -1.29 22.16 -3.24
N ILE A 21 -1.36 22.45 -1.94
CA ILE A 21 -0.19 22.55 -1.07
C ILE A 21 0.59 21.22 -1.03
N LEU A 22 -0.10 20.08 -0.94
CA LEU A 22 0.54 18.76 -0.97
C LEU A 22 1.28 18.51 -2.30
N LEU A 23 0.67 18.85 -3.44
CA LEU A 23 1.29 18.68 -4.76
C LEU A 23 2.50 19.61 -4.93
N LEU A 24 2.40 20.86 -4.49
CA LEU A 24 3.54 21.78 -4.45
C LEU A 24 4.65 21.27 -3.54
N SER A 25 4.31 20.69 -2.38
CA SER A 25 5.27 20.07 -1.47
C SER A 25 6.00 18.91 -2.13
N CYS A 26 5.33 18.10 -2.96
CA CYS A 26 5.96 17.03 -3.73
C CYS A 26 7.03 17.58 -4.70
N ILE A 27 6.73 18.70 -5.38
CA ILE A 27 7.66 19.36 -6.32
C ILE A 27 8.84 19.98 -5.57
N LEU A 28 8.59 20.71 -4.48
CA LEU A 28 9.65 21.30 -3.67
C LEU A 28 10.59 20.23 -3.09
N TYR A 29 10.01 19.11 -2.62
CA TYR A 29 10.78 17.97 -2.13
C TYR A 29 11.66 17.36 -3.23
N TYR A 30 11.11 17.19 -4.45
CA TYR A 30 11.86 16.68 -5.60
C TYR A 30 13.06 17.57 -5.92
N ASN A 31 12.85 18.88 -5.98
CA ASN A 31 13.91 19.84 -6.26
C ASN A 31 15.00 19.82 -5.19
N TYR A 32 14.62 19.62 -3.92
CA TYR A 32 15.58 19.58 -2.82
C TYR A 32 16.36 18.26 -2.75
N PHE A 33 15.73 17.11 -3.00
CA PHE A 33 16.35 15.79 -2.76
C PHE A 33 16.76 15.02 -4.02
N VAL A 34 16.23 15.35 -5.20
CA VAL A 34 16.43 14.57 -6.43
C VAL A 34 17.05 15.41 -7.55
N ALA A 35 16.50 16.58 -7.85
CA ALA A 35 16.91 17.36 -9.01
C ALA A 35 18.40 17.77 -8.93
N GLY A 36 19.15 17.51 -10.00
CA GLY A 36 20.56 17.92 -10.12
C GLY A 36 21.54 17.23 -9.18
N LYS A 37 21.11 16.20 -8.44
CA LYS A 37 21.96 15.42 -7.53
C LYS A 37 22.35 14.11 -8.20
N SER A 38 23.65 13.78 -8.18
CA SER A 38 24.09 12.42 -8.48
C SER A 38 23.49 11.49 -7.42
N PHE A 39 22.80 10.44 -7.85
CA PHE A 39 22.16 9.43 -7.01
C PHE A 39 23.23 8.61 -6.24
N THR A 40 23.95 9.26 -5.35
CA THR A 40 24.81 8.61 -4.38
C THR A 40 23.91 8.18 -3.23
N TYR A 41 24.07 6.94 -2.77
CA TYR A 41 23.40 6.37 -1.59
C TYR A 41 23.75 7.13 -0.29
N GLU A 42 24.57 8.18 -0.42
CA GLU A 42 25.11 8.94 0.67
C GLU A 42 24.08 9.91 1.24
N PRO A 43 24.17 10.18 2.55
CA PRO A 43 23.30 11.13 3.20
C PRO A 43 23.43 12.50 2.53
N VAL A 44 22.31 13.07 2.08
CA VAL A 44 22.27 14.51 1.82
C VAL A 44 22.47 15.17 3.17
N ASN A 45 23.56 15.95 3.36
CA ASN A 45 23.97 16.58 4.63
C ASN A 45 22.88 16.58 5.73
N GLY A 46 22.99 15.65 6.68
CA GLY A 46 22.07 15.51 7.81
C GLY A 46 20.86 14.59 7.62
N PHE A 47 20.62 14.03 6.43
CA PHE A 47 19.47 13.17 6.10
C PHE A 47 19.90 11.82 5.52
N ILE A 48 19.29 10.73 5.99
CA ILE A 48 19.46 9.37 5.45
C ILE A 48 18.15 8.94 4.77
N TYR A 49 18.28 8.14 3.71
CA TYR A 49 17.17 7.59 2.93
C TYR A 49 16.10 8.63 2.55
N PRO A 50 16.47 9.78 1.96
CA PRO A 50 15.50 10.82 1.59
C PRO A 50 14.56 10.38 0.45
N VAL A 51 14.96 9.40 -0.35
CA VAL A 51 14.19 8.88 -1.48
C VAL A 51 14.44 7.40 -1.67
N ASN A 52 13.49 6.70 -2.30
CA ASN A 52 13.55 5.25 -2.54
C ASN A 52 14.40 4.91 -3.78
N ILE A 53 15.70 5.20 -3.71
CA ILE A 53 16.63 5.08 -4.85
C ILE A 53 16.81 3.62 -5.28
N HIS A 54 16.90 2.69 -4.31
CA HIS A 54 17.17 1.28 -4.57
C HIS A 54 16.19 0.66 -5.58
N ASP A 55 14.88 0.84 -5.35
CA ASP A 55 13.88 0.31 -6.27
C ASP A 55 13.88 1.02 -7.62
N ASN A 56 14.11 2.34 -7.61
CA ASN A 56 14.14 3.13 -8.85
C ASN A 56 15.22 2.61 -9.80
N TYR A 57 16.42 2.29 -9.28
CA TYR A 57 17.48 1.69 -10.08
C TYR A 57 17.09 0.35 -10.68
N ILE A 58 16.44 -0.50 -9.91
CA ILE A 58 15.94 -1.78 -10.41
C ILE A 58 14.99 -1.51 -11.58
N TYR A 59 14.05 -0.57 -11.44
CA TYR A 59 13.10 -0.25 -12.52
C TYR A 59 13.76 0.31 -13.77
N LEU A 60 14.74 1.20 -13.62
CA LEU A 60 15.50 1.77 -14.74
C LEU A 60 16.32 0.71 -15.47
N GLN A 61 16.92 -0.25 -14.76
CA GLN A 61 17.61 -1.39 -15.38
C GLN A 61 16.66 -2.23 -16.24
N TYR A 62 15.44 -2.50 -15.76
CA TYR A 62 14.44 -3.20 -16.57
C TYR A 62 13.99 -2.38 -17.78
N ILE A 63 13.86 -1.06 -17.64
CA ILE A 63 13.54 -0.16 -18.76
C ILE A 63 14.62 -0.21 -19.84
N ALA A 64 15.91 -0.17 -19.46
CA ALA A 64 17.01 -0.30 -20.41
C ALA A 64 16.96 -1.65 -21.15
N ARG A 65 16.74 -2.76 -20.43
CA ARG A 65 16.60 -4.09 -21.04
C ARG A 65 15.42 -4.20 -22.00
N ILE A 66 14.29 -3.55 -21.70
CA ILE A 66 13.13 -3.50 -22.61
C ILE A 66 13.50 -2.79 -23.92
N ASN A 67 14.34 -1.75 -23.84
CA ASN A 67 14.80 -1.01 -25.01
C ASN A 67 15.80 -1.81 -25.86
N ASP A 68 16.66 -2.62 -25.22
CA ASP A 68 17.77 -3.30 -25.90
C ASP A 68 17.38 -4.67 -26.48
N ASN A 69 16.57 -5.49 -25.78
CA ASN A 69 16.10 -6.79 -26.28
C ASN A 69 14.89 -7.34 -25.52
N LEU A 70 13.72 -7.34 -26.16
CA LEU A 70 12.46 -7.87 -25.61
C LEU A 70 12.50 -9.38 -25.30
N GLY A 71 13.34 -10.14 -26.00
CA GLY A 71 13.45 -11.61 -25.89
C GLY A 71 14.10 -12.11 -24.59
N GLU A 72 14.90 -11.29 -23.90
CA GLU A 72 15.54 -11.67 -22.63
C GLU A 72 14.62 -11.47 -21.41
N LEU A 73 13.40 -10.94 -21.62
CA LEU A 73 12.42 -10.68 -20.55
C LEU A 73 11.52 -11.87 -20.24
N ILE A 74 11.86 -13.07 -20.71
CA ILE A 74 11.05 -14.28 -20.50
C ILE A 74 11.16 -14.73 -19.02
N GLY A 75 10.28 -14.18 -18.19
CA GLY A 75 10.09 -14.57 -16.79
C GLY A 75 9.06 -13.69 -16.10
N ILE A 76 8.21 -14.28 -15.25
CA ILE A 76 7.26 -13.51 -14.42
C ILE A 76 8.07 -12.80 -13.32
N ASN A 77 8.48 -11.56 -13.57
CA ASN A 77 9.15 -10.74 -12.57
C ASN A 77 8.24 -9.59 -12.14
N ASN A 78 8.15 -9.39 -10.82
CA ASN A 78 7.33 -8.35 -10.21
C ASN A 78 7.61 -6.95 -10.78
N ASN A 79 8.84 -6.68 -11.20
CA ASN A 79 9.31 -5.35 -11.59
C ASN A 79 9.08 -5.01 -13.06
N ILE A 80 8.92 -6.02 -13.93
CA ILE A 80 8.78 -5.81 -15.38
C ILE A 80 7.57 -4.93 -15.68
N GLY A 81 6.39 -5.25 -15.14
CA GLY A 81 5.18 -4.56 -15.57
C GLY A 81 5.11 -3.06 -15.19
N ILE A 82 5.66 -2.64 -14.05
CA ILE A 82 5.78 -1.20 -13.75
C ILE A 82 6.81 -0.53 -14.67
N SER A 83 7.95 -1.19 -14.95
CA SER A 83 8.95 -0.68 -15.88
C SER A 83 8.39 -0.52 -17.29
N THR A 84 7.63 -1.50 -17.79
CA THR A 84 6.94 -1.42 -19.08
C THR A 84 5.92 -0.28 -19.10
N PHE A 85 5.15 -0.09 -18.03
CA PHE A 85 4.20 1.02 -17.93
C PHE A 85 4.89 2.38 -18.10
N TYR A 86 6.00 2.59 -17.41
CA TYR A 86 6.78 3.83 -17.51
C TYR A 86 7.46 4.00 -18.88
N PHE A 87 8.03 2.92 -19.42
CA PHE A 87 8.63 2.90 -20.76
C PHE A 87 7.63 3.28 -21.85
N LEU A 88 6.42 2.71 -21.84
CA LEU A 88 5.39 3.01 -22.85
C LEU A 88 4.96 4.48 -22.82
N ILE A 89 4.85 5.08 -21.63
CA ILE A 89 4.51 6.50 -21.51
C ILE A 89 5.66 7.38 -22.02
N ALA A 90 6.90 7.07 -21.65
CA ALA A 90 8.08 7.80 -22.15
C ALA A 90 8.21 7.68 -23.67
N TYR A 91 8.00 6.48 -24.22
CA TYR A 91 7.99 6.23 -25.67
C TYR A 91 6.95 7.09 -26.38
N PHE A 92 5.72 7.19 -25.84
CA PHE A 92 4.69 8.05 -26.39
C PHE A 92 5.11 9.53 -26.44
N PHE A 93 5.73 10.06 -25.38
CA PHE A 93 6.26 11.43 -25.38
C PHE A 93 7.39 11.63 -26.39
N ASN A 94 8.30 10.66 -26.49
CA ASN A 94 9.39 10.68 -27.47
C ASN A 94 8.87 10.70 -28.91
N VAL A 95 7.81 9.95 -29.23
CA VAL A 95 7.16 9.97 -30.55
C VAL A 95 6.61 11.35 -30.90
N ILE A 96 6.20 12.14 -29.91
CA ILE A 96 5.72 13.53 -30.09
C ILE A 96 6.90 14.54 -30.04
N GLY A 97 8.14 14.07 -29.94
CA GLY A 97 9.35 14.89 -29.93
C GLY A 97 9.74 15.45 -28.56
N ILE A 98 9.15 14.94 -27.47
CA ILE A 98 9.43 15.37 -26.10
C ILE A 98 10.25 14.31 -25.37
N ASN A 99 11.53 14.56 -25.14
CA ASN A 99 12.39 13.67 -24.34
C ASN A 99 12.31 14.04 -22.85
N ILE A 100 11.64 13.21 -22.06
CA ILE A 100 11.41 13.44 -20.62
C ILE A 100 12.23 12.46 -19.80
N ASP A 101 13.00 12.97 -18.83
CA ASP A 101 13.71 12.16 -17.83
C ASP A 101 12.71 11.32 -17.01
N PHE A 102 13.00 10.03 -16.81
CA PHE A 102 12.13 9.10 -16.08
C PHE A 102 11.80 9.56 -14.65
N ASN A 103 12.70 10.27 -13.98
CA ASN A 103 12.47 10.82 -12.65
C ASN A 103 11.41 11.92 -12.70
N ILE A 104 11.48 12.84 -13.65
CA ILE A 104 10.47 13.89 -13.86
C ILE A 104 9.13 13.26 -14.27
N LEU A 105 9.17 12.30 -15.19
CA LEU A 105 7.97 11.57 -15.61
C LEU A 105 7.29 10.88 -14.42
N SER A 106 8.08 10.27 -13.53
CA SER A 106 7.57 9.64 -12.30
C SER A 106 6.95 10.63 -11.33
N LEU A 107 7.54 11.80 -11.14
CA LEU A 107 6.94 12.85 -10.32
C LEU A 107 5.57 13.27 -10.86
N CYS A 108 5.47 13.50 -12.17
CA CYS A 108 4.22 13.89 -12.83
C CYS A 108 3.14 12.81 -12.68
N ILE A 109 3.47 11.55 -13.01
CA ILE A 109 2.54 10.43 -12.91
C ILE A 109 2.09 10.23 -11.47
N ASN A 110 3.02 10.23 -10.51
CA ASN A 110 2.70 10.02 -9.12
C ASN A 110 1.82 11.15 -8.55
N ASN A 111 2.04 12.41 -8.94
CA ASN A 111 1.17 13.53 -8.56
C ASN A 111 -0.25 13.36 -9.11
N ILE A 112 -0.40 12.89 -10.35
CA ILE A 112 -1.71 12.53 -10.91
C ILE A 112 -2.38 11.41 -10.09
N LEU A 113 -1.61 10.40 -9.68
CA LEU A 113 -2.12 9.32 -8.83
C LEU A 113 -2.53 9.83 -7.44
N ILE A 114 -1.80 10.77 -6.83
CA ILE A 114 -2.20 11.42 -5.56
C ILE A 114 -3.58 12.06 -5.70
N CYS A 115 -3.86 12.76 -6.81
CA CYS A 115 -5.18 13.32 -7.08
C CYS A 115 -6.26 12.22 -7.11
N PHE A 116 -6.01 11.11 -7.81
CA PHE A 116 -6.96 9.98 -7.86
C PHE A 116 -7.15 9.32 -6.49
N ILE A 117 -6.09 9.17 -5.70
CA ILE A 117 -6.15 8.65 -4.33
C ILE A 117 -7.02 9.56 -3.47
N PHE A 118 -6.80 10.88 -3.52
CA PHE A 118 -7.61 11.86 -2.79
C PHE A 118 -9.09 11.80 -3.18
N LEU A 119 -9.39 11.74 -4.47
CA LEU A 119 -10.76 11.63 -4.97
C LEU A 119 -11.45 10.36 -4.46
N SER A 120 -10.74 9.22 -4.49
CA SER A 120 -11.25 7.96 -3.92
C SER A 120 -11.44 8.05 -2.40
N TYR A 121 -10.46 8.56 -1.67
CA TYR A 121 -10.53 8.75 -0.22
C TYR A 121 -11.77 9.58 0.17
N ARG A 122 -11.93 10.76 -0.45
CA ARG A 122 -13.09 11.65 -0.26
C ARG A 122 -14.40 10.95 -0.57
N LYS A 123 -14.47 10.21 -1.69
CA LYS A 123 -15.68 9.52 -2.11
C LYS A 123 -16.07 8.41 -1.14
N ILE A 124 -15.12 7.67 -0.58
CA ILE A 124 -15.40 6.64 0.44
C ILE A 124 -15.97 7.29 1.71
N ILE A 125 -15.38 8.39 2.19
CA ILE A 125 -15.91 9.15 3.35
C ILE A 125 -17.38 9.53 3.13
N ILE A 126 -17.71 10.05 1.94
CA ILE A 126 -19.08 10.43 1.58
C ILE A 126 -20.00 9.20 1.50
N LEU A 127 -19.57 8.11 0.86
CA LEU A 127 -20.35 6.87 0.72
C LEU A 127 -20.65 6.19 2.07
N LEU A 128 -19.78 6.39 3.07
CA LEU A 128 -19.98 5.90 4.43
C LEU A 128 -20.80 6.86 5.31
N TYR A 129 -21.29 7.97 4.75
CA TYR A 129 -22.02 9.02 5.46
C TYR A 129 -21.22 9.60 6.65
N LEU A 130 -19.90 9.68 6.51
CA LEU A 130 -19.03 10.25 7.54
C LEU A 130 -18.99 11.78 7.45
N PRO A 131 -18.74 12.48 8.58
CA PRO A 131 -18.51 13.92 8.59
C PRO A 131 -17.41 14.33 7.59
N ARG A 132 -17.67 15.38 6.79
CA ARG A 132 -16.72 15.85 5.76
C ARG A 132 -15.37 16.30 6.34
N VAL A 133 -15.31 16.68 7.61
CA VAL A 133 -14.04 17.01 8.29
C VAL A 133 -13.03 15.85 8.24
N TYR A 134 -13.49 14.60 8.18
CA TYR A 134 -12.59 13.45 8.06
C TYR A 134 -11.89 13.36 6.69
N ILE A 135 -12.32 14.12 5.67
CA ILE A 135 -11.56 14.26 4.42
C ILE A 135 -10.18 14.86 4.69
N LEU A 136 -10.08 15.81 5.64
CA LEU A 136 -8.82 16.50 5.98
C LEU A 136 -7.76 15.55 6.54
N THR A 137 -8.19 14.41 7.09
CA THR A 137 -7.26 13.40 7.63
C THR A 137 -6.43 12.74 6.53
N PHE A 138 -6.82 12.86 5.25
CA PHE A 138 -6.01 12.45 4.11
C PHE A 138 -4.61 13.10 4.13
N PHE A 139 -4.52 14.36 4.53
CA PHE A 139 -3.26 15.12 4.53
C PHE A 139 -2.28 14.69 5.63
N LEU A 140 -2.69 13.78 6.51
CA LEU A 140 -1.78 13.09 7.44
C LEU A 140 -0.99 11.98 6.74
N CYS A 141 -1.30 11.64 5.48
CA CYS A 141 -0.56 10.69 4.66
C CYS A 141 0.72 11.32 4.08
N ILE A 142 1.61 11.85 4.92
CA ILE A 142 2.86 12.52 4.51
C ILE A 142 3.77 11.59 3.70
N SER A 143 3.67 10.27 3.90
CA SER A 143 4.32 9.25 3.09
C SER A 143 4.07 9.39 1.57
N LEU A 144 2.97 10.02 1.14
CA LEU A 144 2.70 10.32 -0.26
C LEU A 144 3.73 11.27 -0.90
N ILE A 145 4.24 12.24 -0.13
CA ILE A 145 5.31 13.14 -0.60
C ILE A 145 6.56 12.32 -0.90
N TYR A 146 6.92 11.38 -0.03
CA TYR A 146 8.06 10.51 -0.26
C TYR A 146 7.83 9.55 -1.44
N PHE A 147 6.62 9.00 -1.57
CA PHE A 147 6.30 8.07 -2.65
C PHE A 147 6.20 8.73 -4.03
N SER A 148 6.02 10.05 -4.10
CA SER A 148 5.90 10.75 -5.39
C SER A 148 7.21 10.93 -6.14
N GLN A 149 8.36 10.78 -5.47
CA GLN A 149 9.64 11.30 -5.97
C GLN A 149 10.25 10.53 -7.14
N LEU A 150 10.07 9.21 -7.17
CA LEU A 150 10.68 8.28 -8.13
C LEU A 150 9.64 7.22 -8.55
N ILE A 151 10.01 6.32 -9.47
CA ILE A 151 9.13 5.21 -9.86
C ILE A 151 8.79 4.38 -8.62
N ASN A 152 7.50 4.30 -8.27
CA ASN A 152 7.07 3.67 -7.03
C ASN A 152 5.73 2.92 -7.17
N LYS A 153 5.72 1.63 -6.81
CA LYS A 153 4.52 0.77 -6.81
C LYS A 153 3.54 1.03 -5.66
N ASP A 154 4.00 1.66 -4.59
CA ASP A 154 3.22 1.81 -3.35
C ASP A 154 2.08 2.80 -3.53
N ILE A 155 2.29 3.86 -4.31
CA ILE A 155 1.24 4.84 -4.59
C ILE A 155 0.09 4.22 -5.40
N PHE A 156 0.42 3.36 -6.37
CA PHE A 156 -0.56 2.54 -7.08
C PHE A 156 -1.28 1.59 -6.13
N THR A 157 -0.56 0.96 -5.21
CA THR A 157 -1.13 0.02 -4.23
C THR A 157 -2.16 0.72 -3.33
N ILE A 158 -1.85 1.92 -2.84
CA ILE A 158 -2.79 2.74 -2.06
C ILE A 158 -4.05 3.04 -2.89
N LEU A 159 -3.88 3.47 -4.15
CA LEU A 159 -5.00 3.74 -5.05
C LEU A 159 -5.87 2.50 -5.25
N PHE A 160 -5.26 1.34 -5.50
CA PHE A 160 -5.98 0.09 -5.72
C PHE A 160 -6.75 -0.37 -4.46
N PHE A 161 -6.18 -0.23 -3.26
CA PHE A 161 -6.88 -0.53 -2.02
C PHE A 161 -8.09 0.37 -1.80
N LEU A 162 -7.93 1.69 -1.98
CA LEU A 162 -9.05 2.62 -1.87
C LEU A 162 -10.12 2.35 -2.94
N LYS A 163 -9.73 2.11 -4.20
CA LYS A 163 -10.68 1.77 -5.28
C LYS A 163 -11.42 0.46 -5.02
N CYS A 164 -10.75 -0.53 -4.45
CA CYS A 164 -11.38 -1.78 -4.04
C CYS A 164 -12.50 -1.54 -3.01
N ILE A 165 -12.22 -0.75 -1.97
CA ILE A 165 -13.22 -0.36 -0.97
C ILE A 165 -14.34 0.48 -1.58
N GLU A 166 -14.00 1.48 -2.40
CA GLU A 166 -14.97 2.35 -3.09
C GLU A 166 -15.97 1.50 -3.91
N TYR A 167 -15.47 0.60 -4.75
CA TYR A 167 -16.31 -0.28 -5.56
C TYR A 167 -17.08 -1.29 -4.73
N SER A 168 -16.52 -1.77 -3.62
CA SER A 168 -17.20 -2.72 -2.74
C SER A 168 -18.39 -2.09 -2.03
N ILE A 169 -18.25 -0.87 -1.52
CA ILE A 169 -19.36 -0.12 -0.91
C ILE A 169 -20.46 0.14 -1.95
N GLN A 170 -20.08 0.45 -3.19
CA GLN A 170 -21.01 0.61 -4.32
C GLN A 170 -21.54 -0.71 -4.90
N LYS A 171 -21.11 -1.88 -4.39
CA LYS A 171 -21.46 -3.21 -4.88
C LYS A 171 -21.07 -3.47 -6.35
N LYS A 172 -20.04 -2.81 -6.87
CA LYS A 172 -19.54 -2.94 -8.24
C LYS A 172 -18.44 -4.01 -8.34
N TYR A 173 -18.76 -5.26 -8.03
CA TYR A 173 -17.76 -6.35 -7.97
C TYR A 173 -17.06 -6.64 -9.31
N LYS A 174 -17.75 -6.46 -10.45
CA LYS A 174 -17.13 -6.59 -11.78
C LYS A 174 -15.94 -5.64 -11.96
N MET A 175 -16.03 -4.42 -11.42
CA MET A 175 -14.94 -3.44 -11.46
C MET A 175 -13.76 -3.88 -10.60
N ILE A 176 -13.97 -4.67 -9.55
CA ILE A 176 -12.89 -5.21 -8.71
C ILE A 176 -12.12 -6.29 -9.46
N ILE A 177 -12.78 -7.09 -10.31
CA ILE A 177 -12.12 -8.05 -11.19
C ILE A 177 -11.29 -7.33 -12.26
N SER A 178 -11.82 -6.27 -12.87
CA SER A 178 -11.03 -5.43 -13.78
C SER A 178 -9.84 -4.79 -13.07
N LEU A 179 -10.06 -4.29 -11.84
CA LEU A 179 -9.00 -3.74 -11.00
C LEU A 179 -7.92 -4.79 -10.69
N SER A 180 -8.29 -6.04 -10.44
CA SER A 180 -7.34 -7.10 -10.12
C SER A 180 -6.41 -7.41 -11.29
N ILE A 181 -6.96 -7.47 -12.50
CA ILE A 181 -6.17 -7.66 -13.74
C ILE A 181 -5.23 -6.48 -13.97
N LEU A 182 -5.71 -5.24 -13.83
CA LEU A 182 -4.86 -4.06 -13.99
C LEU A 182 -3.75 -4.00 -12.92
N SER A 183 -4.08 -4.34 -11.67
CA SER A 183 -3.13 -4.31 -10.56
C SER A 183 -2.03 -5.35 -10.66
N PHE A 184 -2.30 -6.49 -11.31
CA PHE A 184 -1.33 -7.55 -11.57
C PHE A 184 -0.07 -7.03 -12.29
N PHE A 185 -0.27 -6.14 -13.29
CA PHE A 185 0.83 -5.56 -14.06
C PHE A 185 1.73 -4.64 -13.22
N ILE A 186 1.20 -4.02 -12.17
CA ILE A 186 2.02 -3.17 -11.29
C ILE A 186 2.69 -4.00 -10.19
N ARG A 187 1.93 -4.92 -9.59
CA ARG A 187 2.38 -5.77 -8.47
C ARG A 187 1.62 -7.09 -8.53
N PHE A 188 2.32 -8.18 -8.83
CA PHE A 188 1.68 -9.49 -9.04
C PHE A 188 0.89 -9.96 -7.81
N GLN A 189 1.33 -9.61 -6.59
CA GLN A 189 0.65 -9.96 -5.34
C GLN A 189 -0.77 -9.39 -5.23
N LEU A 190 -1.10 -8.32 -5.97
CA LEU A 190 -2.42 -7.70 -5.89
C LEU A 190 -3.53 -8.54 -6.53
N LEU A 191 -3.21 -9.33 -7.56
CA LEU A 191 -4.18 -10.24 -8.19
C LEU A 191 -4.71 -11.30 -7.20
N PRO A 192 -3.86 -12.15 -6.58
CA PRO A 192 -4.34 -13.13 -5.62
C PRO A 192 -4.94 -12.46 -4.39
N LEU A 193 -4.49 -11.27 -3.98
CA LEU A 193 -5.12 -10.50 -2.91
C LEU A 193 -6.57 -10.14 -3.24
N PHE A 194 -6.84 -9.60 -4.43
CA PHE A 194 -8.20 -9.19 -4.80
C PHE A 194 -9.11 -10.39 -5.09
N ILE A 195 -8.57 -11.50 -5.60
CA ILE A 195 -9.32 -12.77 -5.71
C ILE A 195 -9.71 -13.26 -4.31
N LEU A 196 -8.75 -13.31 -3.39
CA LEU A 196 -8.98 -13.71 -2.01
C LEU A 196 -9.98 -12.78 -1.32
N TYR A 197 -9.89 -11.48 -1.56
CA TYR A 197 -10.83 -10.48 -1.06
C TYR A 197 -12.26 -10.78 -1.51
N LEU A 198 -12.47 -11.06 -2.81
CA LEU A 198 -13.77 -11.43 -3.37
C LEU A 198 -14.31 -12.76 -2.81
N ILE A 199 -13.42 -13.67 -2.44
CA ILE A 199 -13.80 -14.89 -1.73
C ILE A 199 -14.28 -14.52 -0.32
N ILE A 200 -13.48 -13.81 0.49
CA ILE A 200 -13.77 -13.54 1.91
C ILE A 200 -15.04 -12.71 2.10
N ILE A 201 -15.23 -11.66 1.30
CA ILE A 201 -16.38 -10.74 1.38
C ILE A 201 -17.74 -11.42 1.17
N LYS A 202 -17.77 -12.56 0.47
CA LYS A 202 -18.99 -13.33 0.20
C LYS A 202 -19.52 -13.91 1.52
N ARG A 203 -20.76 -13.58 1.85
CA ARG A 203 -21.42 -14.02 3.09
C ARG A 203 -21.47 -15.54 3.17
N THR A 204 -21.12 -16.08 4.33
CA THR A 204 -21.16 -17.51 4.63
C THR A 204 -21.69 -17.75 6.04
N LYS A 205 -22.33 -18.90 6.28
CA LYS A 205 -22.84 -19.29 7.60
C LYS A 205 -21.73 -19.40 8.66
N HIS A 206 -20.55 -19.87 8.27
CA HIS A 206 -19.39 -20.10 9.15
C HIS A 206 -18.16 -19.31 8.67
N PRO A 207 -18.13 -17.98 8.85
CA PRO A 207 -17.09 -17.13 8.25
C PRO A 207 -15.71 -17.31 8.91
N ILE A 208 -15.65 -17.72 10.18
CA ILE A 208 -14.40 -18.02 10.90
C ILE A 208 -13.76 -19.30 10.37
N ILE A 209 -14.54 -20.38 10.25
CA ILE A 209 -14.06 -21.67 9.73
C ILE A 209 -13.49 -21.49 8.32
N LYS A 210 -14.16 -20.70 7.47
CA LYS A 210 -13.67 -20.34 6.14
C LYS A 210 -12.31 -19.64 6.18
N ILE A 211 -12.13 -18.65 7.07
CA ILE A 211 -10.83 -17.98 7.22
C ILE A 211 -9.76 -18.96 7.67
N LEU A 212 -10.04 -19.79 8.67
CA LEU A 212 -9.08 -20.77 9.19
C LEU A 212 -8.67 -21.75 8.09
N PHE A 213 -9.63 -22.27 7.32
CA PHE A 213 -9.36 -23.16 6.21
C PHE A 213 -8.46 -22.50 5.15
N ILE A 214 -8.81 -21.28 4.72
CA ILE A 214 -8.01 -20.52 3.76
C ILE A 214 -6.61 -20.23 4.32
N TYR A 215 -6.53 -19.83 5.59
CA TYR A 215 -5.26 -19.55 6.27
C TYR A 215 -4.35 -20.78 6.28
N THR A 216 -4.89 -21.95 6.61
CA THR A 216 -4.13 -23.21 6.64
C THR A 216 -3.62 -23.55 5.24
N ILE A 217 -4.47 -23.49 4.22
CA ILE A 217 -4.07 -23.76 2.83
C ILE A 217 -2.97 -22.79 2.39
N LEU A 218 -3.19 -21.49 2.57
CA LEU A 218 -2.22 -20.48 2.14
C LEU A 218 -0.91 -20.59 2.91
N SER A 219 -0.95 -20.91 4.20
CA SER A 219 0.27 -21.09 5.00
C SER A 219 1.09 -22.31 4.56
N ILE A 220 0.42 -23.42 4.22
CA ILE A 220 1.08 -24.62 3.68
C ILE A 220 1.65 -24.32 2.29
N LEU A 221 0.88 -23.67 1.42
CA LEU A 221 1.36 -23.24 0.09
C LEU A 221 2.58 -22.33 0.22
N ASN A 222 2.58 -21.40 1.18
CA ASN A 222 3.74 -20.56 1.43
C ASN A 222 4.95 -21.39 1.92
N GLY A 223 4.73 -22.38 2.78
CA GLY A 223 5.76 -23.33 3.18
C GLY A 223 6.38 -24.05 1.98
N ILE A 224 5.56 -24.55 1.06
CA ILE A 224 6.02 -25.21 -0.17
C ILE A 224 6.80 -24.24 -1.05
N LEU A 225 6.26 -23.04 -1.29
CA LEU A 225 6.89 -22.01 -2.12
C LEU A 225 8.24 -21.57 -1.55
N SER A 226 8.36 -21.47 -0.22
CA SER A 226 9.60 -21.03 0.44
C SER A 226 10.79 -21.94 0.16
N ARG A 227 10.58 -23.22 -0.11
CA ARG A 227 11.64 -24.14 -0.53
C ARG A 227 12.23 -23.77 -1.90
N TYR A 228 11.38 -23.28 -2.79
CA TYR A 228 11.80 -22.82 -4.11
C TYR A 228 12.27 -21.36 -4.10
N GLN A 229 12.04 -20.60 -3.03
CA GLN A 229 12.49 -19.22 -2.92
C GLN A 229 14.01 -19.08 -2.98
N LEU A 230 14.81 -20.09 -2.62
CA LEU A 230 16.26 -20.07 -2.79
C LEU A 230 16.72 -19.98 -4.26
N HIS A 231 15.89 -20.42 -5.21
CA HIS A 231 16.17 -20.25 -6.63
C HIS A 231 15.94 -18.80 -7.11
N PHE A 232 15.24 -17.98 -6.30
CA PHE A 232 14.85 -16.60 -6.64
C PHE A 232 15.46 -15.53 -5.71
N PHE A 233 15.89 -15.90 -4.50
CA PHE A 233 16.44 -15.01 -3.49
C PHE A 233 17.73 -15.59 -2.90
N ASN A 234 18.75 -14.75 -2.76
CA ASN A 234 20.01 -15.14 -2.15
C ASN A 234 19.85 -15.21 -0.61
N GLU A 235 20.31 -16.26 0.05
CA GLU A 235 20.15 -16.46 1.51
C GLU A 235 20.63 -15.26 2.33
N LYS A 236 21.65 -14.55 1.84
CA LYS A 236 22.18 -13.34 2.48
C LYS A 236 21.15 -12.19 2.60
N THR A 237 20.09 -12.21 1.78
CA THR A 237 19.02 -11.20 1.80
C THR A 237 17.86 -11.53 2.76
N LEU A 238 17.80 -12.75 3.30
CA LEU A 238 16.76 -13.18 4.25
C LEU A 238 16.94 -12.59 5.66
N GLY A 239 18.08 -11.92 5.93
CA GLY A 239 18.41 -11.32 7.22
C GLY A 239 18.61 -12.36 8.33
N SER A 240 18.98 -11.91 9.53
CA SER A 240 18.98 -12.71 10.76
C SER A 240 17.67 -12.49 11.55
N GLY A 241 17.29 -13.44 12.42
CA GLY A 241 16.13 -13.31 13.31
C GLY A 241 14.87 -14.09 12.87
N LEU A 242 13.67 -13.56 13.18
CA LEU A 242 12.42 -14.33 13.04
C LEU A 242 12.10 -14.71 11.58
N SER A 243 12.38 -13.85 10.60
CA SER A 243 12.19 -14.18 9.18
C SER A 243 13.02 -15.40 8.77
N TYR A 244 14.28 -15.48 9.24
CA TYR A 244 15.14 -16.64 9.02
C TYR A 244 14.62 -17.90 9.74
N LEU A 245 14.16 -17.77 11.00
CA LEU A 245 13.56 -18.88 11.74
C LEU A 245 12.33 -19.46 11.02
N ILE A 246 11.45 -18.59 10.52
CA ILE A 246 10.24 -19.01 9.81
C ILE A 246 10.63 -19.71 8.51
N PHE A 247 11.63 -19.17 7.81
CA PHE A 247 12.16 -19.77 6.59
C PHE A 247 12.77 -21.15 6.85
N SER A 248 13.60 -21.31 7.88
CA SER A 248 14.23 -22.59 8.22
C SER A 248 13.19 -23.65 8.61
N ILE A 249 12.20 -23.28 9.42
CA ILE A 249 11.09 -24.19 9.78
C ILE A 249 10.23 -24.52 8.57
N ASN A 250 9.98 -23.58 7.66
CA ASN A 250 9.25 -23.87 6.43
C ASN A 250 10.02 -24.83 5.52
N GLN A 251 11.34 -24.70 5.40
CA GLN A 251 12.15 -25.62 4.61
C GLN A 251 12.12 -27.05 5.16
N GLN A 252 12.16 -27.20 6.49
CA GLN A 252 12.21 -28.52 7.14
C GLN A 252 10.81 -29.15 7.30
N TYR A 253 9.80 -28.35 7.66
CA TYR A 253 8.52 -28.86 8.13
C TYR A 253 7.29 -28.22 7.45
N PHE A 254 7.46 -27.24 6.55
CA PHE A 254 6.37 -26.50 5.86
C PHE A 254 5.39 -25.72 6.74
N ILE A 255 5.51 -25.80 8.07
CA ILE A 255 4.55 -25.23 9.03
C ILE A 255 5.01 -23.90 9.64
N GLY A 256 6.21 -23.40 9.31
CA GLY A 256 6.74 -22.16 9.89
C GLY A 256 5.78 -20.98 9.69
N SER A 257 5.24 -20.84 8.48
CA SER A 257 4.24 -19.82 8.15
C SER A 257 2.94 -20.01 8.94
N LEU A 258 2.50 -21.26 9.15
CA LEU A 258 1.28 -21.57 9.87
C LEU A 258 1.37 -21.20 11.36
N LEU A 259 2.57 -21.30 11.95
CA LEU A 259 2.77 -21.01 13.37
C LEU A 259 3.05 -19.52 13.62
N PHE A 260 3.89 -18.91 12.78
CA PHE A 260 4.48 -17.61 13.09
C PHE A 260 3.89 -16.43 12.31
N ASN A 261 3.02 -16.66 11.31
CA ASN A 261 2.35 -15.55 10.61
C ASN A 261 1.60 -14.57 11.55
N PRO A 262 0.93 -15.00 12.64
CA PRO A 262 0.33 -14.06 13.59
C PRO A 262 1.38 -13.15 14.26
N ILE A 263 2.55 -13.70 14.60
CA ILE A 263 3.66 -12.92 15.18
C ILE A 263 4.19 -11.91 14.15
N ARG A 264 4.26 -12.29 12.87
CA ARG A 264 4.64 -11.38 11.79
C ARG A 264 3.67 -10.19 11.62
N ILE A 265 2.38 -10.37 11.91
CA ILE A 265 1.43 -9.25 11.93
C ILE A 265 1.79 -8.25 13.04
N ILE A 266 2.17 -8.75 14.22
CA ILE A 266 2.64 -7.92 15.33
C ILE A 266 3.93 -7.19 14.95
N GLN A 267 4.84 -7.85 14.22
CA GLN A 267 6.07 -7.21 13.73
C GLN A 267 5.80 -6.03 12.78
N TYR A 268 4.79 -6.10 11.90
CA TYR A 268 4.41 -4.94 11.08
C TYR A 268 3.99 -3.72 11.93
N ILE A 269 3.30 -3.96 13.05
CA ILE A 269 2.91 -2.89 13.99
C ILE A 269 4.14 -2.38 14.74
N HIS A 270 5.01 -3.28 15.18
CA HIS A 270 6.28 -2.93 15.83
C HIS A 270 7.17 -2.07 14.92
N ASP A 271 7.35 -2.44 13.66
CA ASP A 271 8.16 -1.67 12.70
C ASP A 271 7.56 -0.28 12.43
N LEU A 272 6.23 -0.15 12.50
CA LEU A 272 5.57 1.15 12.43
C LEU A 272 5.91 2.01 13.67
N ILE A 273 5.99 1.42 14.86
CA ILE A 273 6.40 2.10 16.09
C ILE A 273 7.89 2.47 16.04
N LEU A 274 8.75 1.64 15.44
CA LEU A 274 10.15 2.00 15.23
C LEU A 274 10.35 3.24 14.34
N SER A 275 9.32 3.70 13.63
CA SER A 275 9.39 4.97 12.89
C SER A 275 9.55 6.19 13.79
N PHE A 276 9.27 6.09 15.09
CA PHE A 276 9.55 7.14 16.07
C PHE A 276 11.04 7.26 16.41
N ASP A 277 11.83 6.21 16.17
CA ASP A 277 13.28 6.22 16.27
C ASP A 277 13.88 6.59 14.91
N PHE A 278 13.74 7.87 14.52
CA PHE A 278 14.14 8.35 13.20
C PHE A 278 15.51 9.06 13.18
N ILE A 279 16.25 9.07 14.30
CA ILE A 279 17.57 9.70 14.38
C ILE A 279 18.62 8.60 14.50
N ILE A 280 19.51 8.50 13.50
CA ILE A 280 20.59 7.50 13.45
C ILE A 280 21.90 8.24 13.19
N ASP A 281 22.90 8.04 14.05
CA ASP A 281 24.24 8.64 13.93
C ASP A 281 24.20 10.17 13.64
N ASN A 282 23.37 10.90 14.40
CA ASN A 282 23.12 12.35 14.27
C ASN A 282 22.51 12.79 12.93
N LYS A 283 21.90 11.87 12.17
CA LYS A 283 21.20 12.17 10.91
C LYS A 283 19.74 11.74 11.00
N ILE A 284 18.89 12.40 10.22
CA ILE A 284 17.45 12.16 10.15
C ILE A 284 17.16 11.08 9.10
N ASP A 285 16.65 9.92 9.53
CA ASP A 285 16.08 8.90 8.66
C ASP A 285 14.69 9.35 8.17
N VAL A 286 14.66 9.89 6.95
CA VAL A 286 13.43 10.40 6.35
C VAL A 286 12.46 9.27 6.00
N GLY A 287 12.98 8.07 5.72
CA GLY A 287 12.21 6.87 5.46
C GLY A 287 11.35 6.44 6.66
N ARG A 288 11.82 6.70 7.88
CA ARG A 288 11.07 6.53 9.13
C ARG A 288 10.19 7.75 9.45
N LEU A 289 10.76 8.95 9.42
CA LEU A 289 10.10 10.20 9.79
C LEU A 289 8.74 10.38 9.07
N LYS A 290 8.71 10.08 7.77
CA LYS A 290 7.51 10.24 6.94
C LYS A 290 6.30 9.43 7.41
N ASN A 291 6.52 8.37 8.19
CA ASN A 291 5.47 7.45 8.64
C ASN A 291 4.79 7.92 9.93
N ILE A 292 5.47 8.77 10.72
CA ILE A 292 5.03 9.19 12.07
C ILE A 292 3.60 9.73 12.08
N PRO A 293 3.18 10.66 11.20
CA PRO A 293 1.82 11.21 11.25
C PRO A 293 0.75 10.13 11.09
N GLN A 294 0.94 9.19 10.17
CA GLN A 294 0.01 8.07 9.98
C GLN A 294 0.09 7.06 11.14
N ALA A 295 1.27 6.84 11.71
CA ALA A 295 1.46 5.98 12.88
C ALA A 295 0.67 6.50 14.09
N ILE A 296 0.73 7.82 14.36
CA ILE A 296 -0.02 8.46 15.45
C ILE A 296 -1.53 8.23 15.25
N VAL A 297 -2.04 8.48 14.04
CA VAL A 297 -3.46 8.28 13.72
C VAL A 297 -3.86 6.82 13.86
N PHE A 298 -3.02 5.89 13.38
CA PHE A 298 -3.27 4.46 13.48
C PHE A 298 -3.33 4.01 14.95
N ILE A 299 -2.37 4.42 15.79
CA ILE A 299 -2.35 4.10 17.22
C ILE A 299 -3.60 4.64 17.91
N PHE A 300 -3.96 5.89 17.65
CA PHE A 300 -5.18 6.49 18.21
C PHE A 300 -6.46 5.75 17.80
N LEU A 301 -6.54 5.30 16.54
CA LEU A 301 -7.70 4.58 16.02
C LEU A 301 -7.68 3.07 16.28
N LEU A 302 -6.58 2.53 16.81
CA LEU A 302 -6.34 1.11 16.95
C LEU A 302 -7.46 0.37 17.73
N PRO A 303 -7.98 0.90 18.87
CA PRO A 303 -9.09 0.24 19.58
C PRO A 303 -10.36 0.09 18.72
N PHE A 304 -10.65 1.09 17.89
CA PHE A 304 -11.81 1.10 17.00
C PHE A 304 -11.60 0.19 15.79
N ILE A 305 -10.36 0.03 15.33
CA ILE A 305 -10.01 -0.90 14.26
C ILE A 305 -10.10 -2.35 14.74
N ILE A 306 -9.61 -2.66 15.95
CA ILE A 306 -9.56 -4.02 16.51
C ILE A 306 -10.95 -4.55 16.88
N THR A 307 -11.82 -3.70 17.44
CA THR A 307 -13.13 -4.12 17.97
C THR A 307 -13.98 -4.92 16.95
N PRO A 308 -14.07 -4.53 15.66
CA PRO A 308 -14.73 -5.33 14.64
C PRO A 308 -14.11 -6.69 14.36
N PHE A 309 -12.78 -6.86 14.51
CA PHE A 309 -12.12 -8.16 14.37
C PHE A 309 -12.46 -9.08 15.55
N LEU A 310 -12.51 -8.55 16.77
CA LEU A 310 -12.96 -9.31 17.95
C LEU A 310 -14.43 -9.77 17.81
N ARG A 311 -15.26 -8.98 17.12
CA ARG A 311 -16.67 -9.29 16.84
C ARG A 311 -16.90 -9.74 15.39
N TYR A 312 -15.93 -10.47 14.82
CA TYR A 312 -15.87 -10.79 13.40
C TYR A 312 -17.19 -11.28 12.78
N ARG A 313 -17.90 -12.22 13.44
CA ARG A 313 -19.17 -12.77 12.96
C ARG A 313 -20.24 -11.70 12.74
N LYS A 314 -20.33 -10.69 13.61
CA LYS A 314 -21.27 -9.58 13.48
C LYS A 314 -20.80 -8.54 12.46
N SER A 315 -19.49 -8.31 12.40
CA SER A 315 -18.89 -7.30 11.52
C SER A 315 -19.01 -7.69 10.05
N ILE A 316 -18.87 -8.98 9.71
CA ILE A 316 -18.93 -9.46 8.33
C ILE A 316 -20.35 -9.36 7.71
N GLU A 317 -21.38 -9.18 8.53
CA GLU A 317 -22.76 -8.99 8.06
C GLU A 317 -23.05 -7.54 7.65
N ASN A 318 -22.21 -6.61 8.10
CA ASN A 318 -22.38 -5.17 7.89
C ASN A 318 -21.39 -4.64 6.85
N THR A 319 -21.38 -3.32 6.67
CA THR A 319 -20.41 -2.57 5.84
C THR A 319 -18.95 -2.78 6.26
N ASP A 320 -18.70 -3.13 7.52
CA ASP A 320 -17.37 -3.38 8.08
C ASP A 320 -16.63 -4.49 7.32
N LYS A 321 -17.39 -5.42 6.73
CA LYS A 321 -16.86 -6.54 5.95
C LYS A 321 -15.91 -6.13 4.85
N TYR A 322 -16.10 -4.96 4.23
CA TYR A 322 -15.24 -4.50 3.14
C TYR A 322 -13.83 -4.20 3.64
N PHE A 323 -13.70 -3.52 4.76
CA PHE A 323 -12.41 -3.19 5.36
C PHE A 323 -11.74 -4.41 5.99
N ILE A 324 -12.52 -5.21 6.71
CA ILE A 324 -12.02 -6.42 7.37
C ILE A 324 -11.52 -7.43 6.32
N SER A 325 -12.31 -7.68 5.27
CA SER A 325 -11.90 -8.63 4.22
C SER A 325 -10.62 -8.17 3.55
N LEU A 326 -10.47 -6.87 3.23
CA LEU A 326 -9.26 -6.36 2.60
C LEU A 326 -8.04 -6.50 3.53
N THR A 327 -8.20 -6.21 4.82
CA THR A 327 -7.13 -6.32 5.82
C THR A 327 -6.67 -7.77 5.98
N ILE A 328 -7.62 -8.72 6.05
CA ILE A 328 -7.31 -10.15 6.15
C ILE A 328 -6.64 -10.63 4.86
N SER A 329 -7.16 -10.26 3.69
CA SER A 329 -6.54 -10.61 2.41
C SER A 329 -5.14 -10.03 2.26
N PHE A 330 -4.92 -8.80 2.73
CA PHE A 330 -3.61 -8.18 2.76
C PHE A 330 -2.63 -9.05 3.56
N PHE A 331 -2.90 -9.32 4.83
CA PHE A 331 -1.97 -10.11 5.65
C PHE A 331 -1.81 -11.53 5.12
N MET A 332 -2.87 -12.19 4.66
CA MET A 332 -2.77 -13.53 4.09
C MET A 332 -1.83 -13.63 2.88
N ILE A 333 -1.83 -12.63 2.00
CA ILE A 333 -0.96 -12.65 0.80
C ILE A 333 0.41 -12.03 1.08
N TRP A 334 0.49 -10.93 1.83
CA TRP A 334 1.77 -10.25 2.08
C TRP A 334 2.71 -11.04 3.00
N LEU A 335 2.16 -11.94 3.82
CA LEU A 335 2.97 -12.85 4.62
C LEU A 335 3.63 -13.95 3.78
N PHE A 336 3.37 -14.04 2.47
CA PHE A 336 4.15 -14.88 1.57
C PHE A 336 5.54 -14.29 1.30
N ASN A 337 5.68 -12.97 1.44
CA ASN A 337 7.01 -12.36 1.31
C ASN A 337 7.89 -12.84 2.46
N PRO A 338 9.16 -13.19 2.22
CA PRO A 338 10.08 -13.64 3.26
C PRO A 338 10.45 -12.52 4.24
N THR A 339 10.51 -11.28 3.74
CA THR A 339 10.87 -10.09 4.52
C THR A 339 9.64 -9.33 4.97
N ILE A 340 9.63 -8.88 6.23
CA ILE A 340 8.68 -7.89 6.74
C ILE A 340 9.26 -6.52 6.48
N ASN A 341 8.44 -5.62 5.94
CA ASN A 341 8.84 -4.24 5.76
C ASN A 341 7.63 -3.32 5.96
N VAL A 342 7.76 -2.38 6.90
CA VAL A 342 6.73 -1.38 7.24
C VAL A 342 6.18 -0.66 6.01
N ARG A 343 6.99 -0.49 4.96
CA ARG A 343 6.63 0.10 3.68
C ARG A 343 5.36 -0.49 3.08
N TYR A 344 5.16 -1.79 3.21
CA TYR A 344 3.95 -2.44 2.72
C TYR A 344 2.73 -2.13 3.58
N PHE A 345 2.90 -2.11 4.89
CA PHE A 345 1.81 -1.82 5.83
C PHE A 345 1.32 -0.38 5.71
N ILE A 346 2.22 0.57 5.43
CA ILE A 346 1.90 1.98 5.16
C ILE A 346 0.91 2.12 3.99
N CYS A 347 0.99 1.25 2.97
CA CYS A 347 0.03 1.28 1.85
C CYS A 347 -1.41 0.99 2.31
N LEU A 348 -1.59 0.20 3.38
CA LEU A 348 -2.89 -0.17 3.91
C LEU A 348 -3.45 0.90 4.88
N LEU A 349 -2.58 1.69 5.51
CA LEU A 349 -2.97 2.66 6.55
C LEU A 349 -4.06 3.65 6.13
N PRO A 350 -4.08 4.26 4.93
CA PRO A 350 -5.19 5.14 4.52
C PRO A 350 -6.56 4.44 4.58
N THR A 351 -6.61 3.15 4.25
CA THR A 351 -7.83 2.36 4.29
C THR A 351 -8.24 2.04 5.74
N LEU A 352 -7.27 1.68 6.59
CA LEU A 352 -7.49 1.44 8.02
C LEU A 352 -7.88 2.71 8.77
N GLN A 353 -7.36 3.86 8.36
CA GLN A 353 -7.71 5.17 8.91
C GLN A 353 -9.19 5.50 8.66
N ILE A 354 -9.67 5.34 7.41
CA ILE A 354 -11.10 5.47 7.10
C ILE A 354 -11.92 4.50 7.97
N PHE A 355 -11.47 3.25 8.10
CA PHE A 355 -12.17 2.25 8.89
C PHE A 355 -12.25 2.62 10.37
N GLY A 356 -11.15 3.09 10.96
CA GLY A 356 -11.10 3.55 12.34
C GLY A 356 -12.04 4.71 12.60
N PHE A 357 -12.03 5.74 11.74
CA PHE A 357 -12.99 6.86 11.84
C PHE A 357 -14.44 6.42 11.66
N TYR A 358 -14.69 5.45 10.77
CA TYR A 358 -16.01 4.87 10.58
C TYR A 358 -16.54 4.22 11.87
N GLN A 359 -15.69 3.43 12.54
CA GLN A 359 -16.04 2.78 13.79
C GLN A 359 -16.16 3.75 14.96
N LEU A 360 -15.27 4.74 15.06
CA LEU A 360 -15.35 5.82 16.05
C LEU A 360 -16.68 6.57 15.91
N ASN A 361 -17.10 6.89 14.69
CA ASN A 361 -18.37 7.58 14.44
C ASN A 361 -19.57 6.70 14.85
N LYS A 362 -19.57 5.41 14.50
CA LYS A 362 -20.59 4.46 14.95
C LYS A 362 -20.66 4.36 16.47
N TYR A 363 -19.51 4.38 17.15
CA TYR A 363 -19.44 4.33 18.61
C TYR A 363 -20.05 5.58 19.23
N ARG A 364 -19.68 6.78 18.74
CA ARG A 364 -20.25 8.06 19.20
C ARG A 364 -21.78 8.14 19.02
N LEU A 365 -22.30 7.60 17.93
CA LEU A 365 -23.74 7.57 17.66
C LEU A 365 -24.53 6.56 18.51
N LYS A 366 -23.87 5.63 19.20
CA LYS A 366 -24.53 4.69 20.11
C LYS A 366 -24.60 5.18 21.55
N ILE A 367 -23.75 6.15 21.90
CA ILE A 367 -23.70 6.75 23.24
C ILE A 367 -24.69 7.91 23.36
N LYS A 368 -25.00 8.55 22.24
CA LYS A 368 -26.15 9.46 22.11
C LYS A 368 -27.41 8.65 21.87
#